data_AF-A0A6G3SRH9-F1
#
_entry.id   AF-A0A6G3SRH9-F1
#
_cell.length_a   1.000
_cell.length_b   1.000
_cell.length_c   1.000
_cell.angle_alpha   90.00
_cell.angle_beta   90.00
_cell.angle_gamma   90.00
#
_symmetry.space_group_name_H-M   'P 1'
#
loop_
_entity.id
_entity.type
_entity.pdbx_description
1 polymer ?
#
loop_
_entity_poly.entity_id
_entity_poly.type
_entity_poly.pdbx_seq_one_letter_code
_entity_poly.pdbx_strand_id
1 'polypeptide(L)'
;PALLPDPGDWPRSRDALARAITASCTPEREDRCFPGDIAQFATATGGQSFAYGAAGVLYALHATGAPPCEEAEDWLLRHAKDPASGSPLGFYDGLTGIAWTLHRIGRTAEAADLLRIILDQPLQGLAPGLHNGYAGIGLALDDLARSASATDAPALSAAAARCTALAVR
;
A
#
# COMPACT_ATOMS: atom_id res chain seq x y z
N PRO A 1 31.75 12.63 7.15
CA PRO A 1 30.95 11.41 6.94
C PRO A 1 30.61 10.72 8.27
N ALA A 2 29.35 10.36 8.50
CA ALA A 2 29.01 9.53 9.65
C ALA A 2 29.64 8.13 9.46
N LEU A 3 30.29 7.60 10.49
CA LEU A 3 30.78 6.22 10.48
C LEU A 3 29.60 5.27 10.30
N LEU A 4 29.70 4.37 9.33
CA LEU A 4 28.74 3.29 9.15
C LEU A 4 28.75 2.40 10.42
N PRO A 5 27.58 1.92 10.86
CA PRO A 5 27.52 0.98 11.98
C PRO A 5 28.25 -0.32 11.64
N ASP A 6 28.71 -1.01 12.68
CA ASP A 6 29.12 -2.41 12.57
C ASP A 6 27.90 -3.24 12.11
N PRO A 7 28.02 -4.14 11.12
CA PRO A 7 26.93 -5.00 10.69
C PRO A 7 26.25 -5.80 11.81
N GLY A 8 26.93 -6.05 12.94
CA GLY A 8 26.35 -6.69 14.12
C GLY A 8 25.51 -5.76 15.02
N ASP A 9 25.62 -4.43 14.87
CA ASP A 9 24.84 -3.44 15.62
C ASP A 9 23.49 -3.21 14.92
N TRP A 10 22.55 -4.12 15.17
CA TRP A 10 21.25 -4.15 14.49
C TRP A 10 20.42 -2.87 14.67
N PRO A 11 20.23 -2.32 15.88
CA PRO A 11 19.47 -1.08 16.06
C PRO A 11 20.06 0.08 15.25
N ARG A 12 21.38 0.27 15.30
CA ARG A 12 22.05 1.36 14.59
C ARG A 12 22.05 1.16 13.07
N SER A 13 22.17 -0.08 12.62
CA SER A 13 22.08 -0.46 11.20
C SER A 13 20.68 -0.19 10.64
N ARG A 14 19.62 -0.58 11.36
CA ARG A 14 18.23 -0.26 11.00
C ARG A 14 18.02 1.25 10.91
N ASP A 15 18.48 2.01 11.90
CA ASP A 15 18.29 3.46 11.91
C ASP A 15 19.07 4.14 10.77
N ALA A 16 20.25 3.63 10.41
CA ALA A 16 21.00 4.09 9.26
C ALA A 16 20.29 3.78 7.93
N LEU A 17 19.72 2.59 7.79
CA LEU A 17 18.92 2.20 6.62
C LEU A 17 17.66 3.07 6.48
N ALA A 18 16.91 3.28 7.57
CA ALA A 18 15.74 4.14 7.56
C ALA A 18 16.08 5.56 7.10
N ARG A 19 17.15 6.16 7.64
CA ARG A 19 17.62 7.48 7.20
C ARG A 19 18.02 7.50 5.72
N ALA A 20 18.70 6.47 5.23
CA ALA A 20 19.11 6.40 3.83
C ALA A 20 17.90 6.27 2.89
N ILE A 21 16.90 5.47 3.25
CA ILE A 21 15.64 5.31 2.50
C ILE A 21 14.89 6.65 2.46
N THR A 22 14.68 7.28 3.60
CA THR A 22 13.99 8.59 3.67
C THR A 22 14.73 9.66 2.87
N ALA A 23 16.06 9.71 2.94
CA ALA A 23 16.88 10.65 2.16
C ALA A 23 16.85 10.39 0.64
N SER A 24 16.38 9.23 0.20
CA SER A 24 16.22 8.89 -1.22
C SER A 24 14.85 9.27 -1.80
N CYS A 25 13.96 9.80 -0.97
CA CYS A 25 12.65 10.29 -1.39
C CYS A 25 12.80 11.42 -2.43
N THR A 26 12.02 11.35 -3.50
CA THR A 26 11.93 12.36 -4.56
C THR A 26 10.46 12.76 -4.74
N PRO A 27 9.86 13.54 -3.82
CA PRO A 27 8.44 13.88 -3.86
C PRO A 27 8.03 14.78 -5.03
N GLU A 28 8.98 15.38 -5.74
CA GLU A 28 8.78 16.20 -6.94
C GLU A 28 8.51 15.37 -8.21
N ARG A 29 8.70 14.05 -8.16
CA ARG A 29 8.45 13.13 -9.28
C ARG A 29 7.00 12.67 -9.26
N GLU A 30 6.31 12.69 -10.39
CA GLU A 30 4.89 12.25 -10.48
C GLU A 30 4.76 10.73 -10.71
N ASP A 31 5.80 10.06 -11.18
CA ASP A 31 5.76 8.65 -11.55
C ASP A 31 6.21 7.69 -10.42
N ARG A 32 7.00 8.18 -9.46
CA ARG A 32 7.45 7.43 -8.27
C ARG A 32 7.97 8.36 -7.17
N CYS A 33 7.81 7.94 -5.92
CA CYS A 33 8.35 8.68 -4.76
C CYS A 33 9.75 8.19 -4.34
N PHE A 34 10.01 6.89 -4.46
CA PHE A 34 11.27 6.27 -4.06
C PHE A 34 11.91 5.54 -5.25
N PRO A 35 13.24 5.49 -5.33
CA PRO A 35 13.91 4.62 -6.29
C PRO A 35 13.60 3.15 -5.99
N GLY A 36 13.34 2.35 -7.03
CA GLY A 36 12.96 0.96 -6.88
C GLY A 36 13.04 0.17 -8.17
N ASP A 37 12.37 -0.98 -8.17
CA ASP A 37 12.30 -1.90 -9.31
C ASP A 37 11.65 -1.25 -10.55
N ILE A 38 12.03 -1.70 -11.75
CA ILE A 38 11.46 -1.20 -13.01
C ILE A 38 9.94 -1.45 -13.10
N ALA A 39 9.40 -2.42 -12.36
CA ALA A 39 7.97 -2.68 -12.24
C ALA A 39 7.16 -1.47 -11.75
N GLN A 40 7.80 -0.47 -11.11
CA GLN A 40 7.17 0.82 -10.78
C GLN A 40 6.54 1.52 -11.99
N PHE A 41 7.05 1.27 -13.19
CA PHE A 41 6.59 1.91 -14.43
C PHE A 41 5.69 1.01 -15.29
N ALA A 42 5.38 -0.21 -14.82
CA ALA A 42 4.61 -1.18 -15.59
C ALA A 42 3.09 -0.95 -15.54
N THR A 43 2.60 -0.27 -14.50
CA THR A 43 1.17 0.00 -14.29
C THR A 43 0.96 1.43 -13.82
N ALA A 44 -0.27 1.94 -13.95
CA ALA A 44 -0.66 3.27 -13.47
C ALA A 44 -0.47 3.45 -11.95
N THR A 45 -0.49 2.33 -11.20
CA THR A 45 -0.31 2.29 -9.75
C THR A 45 1.12 1.91 -9.33
N GLY A 46 2.03 1.62 -10.26
CA GLY A 46 3.30 0.98 -9.95
C GLY A 46 4.15 1.77 -8.96
N GLY A 47 4.27 3.08 -9.15
CA GLY A 47 4.98 4.00 -8.25
C GLY A 47 4.32 4.17 -6.87
N GLN A 48 3.02 3.92 -6.75
CA GLN A 48 2.26 4.00 -5.49
C GLN A 48 2.18 2.65 -4.75
N SER A 49 2.24 1.54 -5.49
CA SER A 49 1.88 0.19 -5.06
C SER A 49 2.66 -0.34 -3.85
N PHE A 50 2.14 -1.41 -3.24
CA PHE A 50 2.76 -2.05 -2.09
C PHE A 50 4.05 -2.83 -2.45
N ALA A 51 4.08 -3.50 -3.60
CA ALA A 51 5.19 -4.35 -3.98
C ALA A 51 6.44 -3.57 -4.39
N TYR A 52 6.25 -2.47 -5.12
CA TYR A 52 7.34 -1.77 -5.79
C TYR A 52 7.36 -0.27 -5.49
N GLY A 53 6.28 0.28 -4.93
CA GLY A 53 6.07 1.72 -4.80
C GLY A 53 6.13 2.27 -3.38
N ALA A 54 5.66 3.50 -3.25
CA ALA A 54 5.70 4.26 -2.01
C ALA A 54 4.95 3.58 -0.85
N ALA A 55 3.84 2.89 -1.10
CA ALA A 55 3.10 2.20 -0.05
C ALA A 55 3.94 1.12 0.65
N GLY A 56 4.69 0.32 -0.10
CA GLY A 56 5.58 -0.70 0.48
C GLY A 56 6.67 -0.10 1.36
N VAL A 57 7.29 0.99 0.89
CA VAL A 57 8.34 1.70 1.62
C VAL A 57 7.80 2.31 2.91
N LEU A 58 6.67 3.03 2.84
CA LEU A 58 6.02 3.64 3.99
C LEU A 58 5.59 2.58 5.03
N TYR A 59 5.02 1.45 4.57
CA TYR A 59 4.69 0.34 5.45
C TYR A 59 5.94 -0.23 6.14
N ALA A 60 7.05 -0.44 5.42
CA ALA A 60 8.28 -0.96 5.99
C ALA A 60 8.88 -0.01 7.04
N LEU A 61 8.89 1.30 6.77
CA LEU A 61 9.32 2.32 7.73
C LEU A 61 8.44 2.29 8.98
N HIS A 62 7.11 2.28 8.83
CA HIS A 62 6.16 2.21 9.93
C HIS A 62 6.32 0.93 10.76
N ALA A 63 6.35 -0.24 10.12
CA ALA A 63 6.44 -1.54 10.78
C ALA A 63 7.77 -1.74 11.54
N THR A 64 8.83 -1.03 11.14
CA THR A 64 10.15 -1.09 11.80
C THR A 64 10.34 -0.01 12.87
N GLY A 65 9.33 0.84 13.10
CA GLY A 65 9.36 1.92 14.09
C GLY A 65 10.21 3.12 13.67
N ALA A 66 10.45 3.30 12.37
CA ALA A 66 11.11 4.50 11.88
C ALA A 66 10.17 5.73 12.02
N PRO A 67 10.73 6.96 12.11
CA PRO A 67 9.92 8.17 12.05
C PRO A 67 9.09 8.26 10.75
N PRO A 68 7.90 8.88 10.78
CA PRO A 68 7.11 9.17 9.58
C PRO A 68 7.90 9.94 8.52
N CYS A 69 7.60 9.68 7.25
CA CYS A 69 8.15 10.41 6.11
C CYS A 69 7.03 11.24 5.49
N GLU A 70 6.76 12.42 6.08
CA GLU A 70 5.60 13.25 5.74
C GLU A 70 5.52 13.57 4.23
N GLU A 71 6.64 13.92 3.59
CA GLU A 71 6.69 14.20 2.15
C GLU A 71 6.23 13.01 1.29
N ALA A 72 6.60 11.78 1.68
CA ALA A 72 6.20 10.58 0.97
C ALA A 72 4.75 10.17 1.26
N GLU A 73 4.27 10.41 2.47
CA GLU A 73 2.86 10.21 2.82
C GLU A 73 1.97 11.16 2.01
N ASP A 74 2.30 12.46 1.99
CA ASP A 74 1.60 13.47 1.20
C ASP A 74 1.65 13.16 -0.29
N TRP A 75 2.79 12.64 -0.77
CA TRP A 75 2.93 12.14 -2.13
C TRP A 75 1.96 11.01 -2.42
N LEU A 76 1.92 9.98 -1.57
CA LEU A 76 1.04 8.83 -1.77
C LEU A 76 -0.44 9.26 -1.73
N LEU A 77 -0.82 10.11 -0.79
CA LEU A 77 -2.18 10.64 -0.67
C LEU A 77 -2.62 11.38 -1.94
N ARG A 78 -1.76 12.26 -2.46
CA ARG A 78 -2.06 13.02 -3.69
C ARG A 78 -2.32 12.11 -4.89
N HIS A 79 -1.53 11.05 -5.04
CA HIS A 79 -1.65 10.11 -6.17
C HIS A 79 -2.73 9.04 -5.96
N ALA A 80 -3.11 8.75 -4.72
CA ALA A 80 -4.15 7.77 -4.41
C ALA A 80 -5.57 8.35 -4.41
N LYS A 81 -5.71 9.67 -4.30
CA LYS A 81 -7.01 10.35 -4.17
C LYS A 81 -7.94 10.17 -5.38
N ASP A 82 -7.38 10.16 -6.58
CA ASP A 82 -8.14 10.03 -7.84
C ASP A 82 -7.47 9.00 -8.76
N PRO A 83 -7.66 7.70 -8.48
CA PRO A 83 -7.02 6.65 -9.26
C PRO A 83 -7.46 6.68 -10.73
N ALA A 84 -6.51 6.51 -11.65
CA ALA A 84 -6.82 6.42 -13.06
C ALA A 84 -7.76 5.24 -13.36
N SER A 85 -8.65 5.41 -14.35
CA SER A 85 -9.53 4.33 -14.80
C SER A 85 -8.72 3.09 -15.21
N GLY A 86 -9.16 1.91 -14.75
CA GLY A 86 -8.44 0.65 -14.99
C GLY A 86 -7.23 0.43 -14.09
N SER A 87 -7.04 1.23 -13.04
CA SER A 87 -6.02 0.97 -12.01
C SER A 87 -6.19 -0.44 -11.42
N PRO A 88 -5.11 -1.22 -11.28
CA PRO A 88 -5.16 -2.54 -10.66
C PRO A 88 -5.78 -2.51 -9.26
N LEU A 89 -6.57 -3.53 -8.92
CA LEU A 89 -7.21 -3.65 -7.60
C LEU A 89 -6.42 -4.50 -6.62
N GLY A 90 -5.37 -5.18 -7.07
CA GLY A 90 -4.58 -6.11 -6.29
C GLY A 90 -4.01 -5.54 -4.99
N PHE A 91 -3.60 -6.43 -4.09
CA PHE A 91 -2.91 -6.02 -2.88
C PHE A 91 -1.48 -5.56 -3.19
N TYR A 92 -0.72 -6.32 -3.96
CA TYR A 92 0.69 -6.01 -4.18
C TYR A 92 0.90 -4.90 -5.20
N ASP A 93 0.09 -4.86 -6.26
CA ASP A 93 0.28 -3.97 -7.40
C ASP A 93 -0.80 -2.90 -7.54
N GLY A 94 -1.80 -2.87 -6.64
CA GLY A 94 -3.03 -2.11 -6.84
C GLY A 94 -3.53 -1.32 -5.64
N LEU A 95 -4.74 -0.78 -5.83
CA LEU A 95 -5.39 0.14 -4.90
C LEU A 95 -5.63 -0.48 -3.52
N THR A 96 -5.88 -1.78 -3.43
CA THR A 96 -6.15 -2.42 -2.14
C THR A 96 -4.94 -2.38 -1.21
N GLY A 97 -3.72 -2.59 -1.72
CA GLY A 97 -2.50 -2.46 -0.90
C GLY A 97 -2.20 -1.02 -0.49
N ILE A 98 -2.54 -0.07 -1.35
CA ILE A 98 -2.41 1.35 -1.07
C ILE A 98 -3.35 1.73 0.08
N ALA A 99 -4.64 1.39 -0.02
CA ALA A 99 -5.63 1.63 1.02
C ALA A 99 -5.24 0.96 2.35
N TRP A 100 -4.79 -0.29 2.27
CA TRP A 100 -4.33 -1.04 3.44
C TRP A 100 -3.15 -0.34 4.11
N THR A 101 -2.18 0.13 3.34
CA THR A 101 -1.02 0.86 3.86
C THR A 101 -1.43 2.18 4.50
N LEU A 102 -2.26 2.99 3.83
CA LEU A 102 -2.76 4.25 4.35
C LEU A 102 -3.45 4.06 5.71
N HIS A 103 -4.27 3.01 5.84
CA HIS A 103 -4.88 2.66 7.11
C HIS A 103 -3.82 2.35 8.19
N ARG A 104 -2.79 1.55 7.87
CA ARG A 104 -1.73 1.18 8.82
C ARG A 104 -0.93 2.36 9.33
N ILE A 105 -0.64 3.33 8.48
CA ILE A 105 0.12 4.53 8.85
C ILE A 105 -0.77 5.62 9.48
N GLY A 106 -2.05 5.35 9.73
CA GLY A 106 -2.96 6.25 10.44
C GLY A 106 -3.78 7.19 9.55
N ARG A 107 -3.64 7.13 8.22
CA ARG A 107 -4.44 7.88 7.22
C ARG A 107 -5.77 7.16 6.96
N THR A 108 -6.53 6.97 8.04
CA THR A 108 -7.72 6.11 8.06
C THR A 108 -8.90 6.68 7.26
N ALA A 109 -9.04 8.00 7.21
CA ALA A 109 -10.10 8.65 6.44
C ALA A 109 -9.85 8.50 4.93
N GLU A 110 -8.61 8.74 4.49
CA GLU A 110 -8.20 8.63 3.09
C GLU A 110 -8.19 7.16 2.64
N ALA A 111 -7.81 6.24 3.53
CA ALA A 111 -8.00 4.81 3.28
C ALA A 111 -9.48 4.45 3.08
N ALA A 112 -10.39 4.98 3.90
CA ALA A 112 -11.82 4.73 3.77
C ALA A 112 -12.39 5.28 2.45
N ASP A 113 -11.96 6.46 2.03
CA ASP A 113 -12.35 7.04 0.73
C ASP A 113 -11.89 6.15 -0.43
N LEU A 114 -10.63 5.69 -0.42
CA LEU A 114 -10.12 4.77 -1.44
C LEU A 114 -10.83 3.41 -1.41
N LEU A 115 -11.20 2.91 -0.23
CA LEU A 115 -11.96 1.66 -0.11
C LEU A 115 -13.35 1.76 -0.73
N ARG A 116 -14.03 2.91 -0.64
CA ARG A 116 -15.32 3.11 -1.34
C ARG A 116 -15.14 3.00 -2.85
N ILE A 117 -14.08 3.60 -3.40
CA ILE A 117 -13.74 3.47 -4.82
C ILE A 117 -13.53 2.00 -5.20
N ILE A 118 -12.77 1.24 -4.38
CA ILE A 118 -12.49 -0.18 -4.61
C ILE A 118 -13.78 -1.03 -4.58
N LEU A 119 -14.66 -0.78 -3.60
CA LEU A 119 -15.91 -1.53 -3.43
C LEU A 119 -16.89 -1.31 -4.59
N ASP A 120 -16.80 -0.18 -5.29
CA ASP A 120 -17.60 0.12 -6.48
C ASP A 120 -17.06 -0.55 -7.76
N GLN A 121 -15.87 -1.17 -7.72
CA GLN A 121 -15.28 -1.82 -8.89
C GLN A 121 -15.81 -3.24 -9.12
N PRO A 122 -15.94 -3.68 -10.38
CA PRO A 122 -16.27 -5.06 -10.68
C PRO A 122 -15.10 -5.98 -10.32
N LEU A 123 -15.31 -6.88 -9.36
CA LEU A 123 -14.31 -7.87 -8.96
C LEU A 123 -14.21 -9.05 -9.95
N GLN A 124 -15.16 -9.22 -10.87
CA GLN A 124 -15.17 -10.37 -11.78
C GLN A 124 -13.97 -10.38 -12.73
N GLY A 125 -13.46 -11.58 -13.01
CA GLY A 125 -12.39 -11.78 -14.00
C GLY A 125 -10.97 -11.56 -13.48
N LEU A 126 -10.79 -11.26 -12.19
CA LEU A 126 -9.48 -11.19 -11.56
C LEU A 126 -8.90 -12.59 -11.34
N ALA A 127 -7.57 -12.66 -11.20
CA ALA A 127 -6.86 -13.88 -10.86
C ALA A 127 -7.18 -14.34 -9.41
N PRO A 128 -7.04 -15.64 -9.08
CA PRO A 128 -7.27 -16.12 -7.71
C PRO A 128 -6.13 -15.79 -6.74
N GLY A 129 -4.95 -15.43 -7.25
CA GLY A 129 -3.71 -15.36 -6.48
C GLY A 129 -3.59 -14.20 -5.49
N LEU A 130 -2.51 -14.23 -4.71
CA LEU A 130 -2.21 -13.24 -3.67
C LEU A 130 -1.77 -11.89 -4.25
N HIS A 131 -1.01 -11.88 -5.35
CA HIS A 131 -0.36 -10.66 -5.84
C HIS A 131 -1.38 -9.62 -6.33
N ASN A 132 -2.13 -9.97 -7.35
CA ASN A 132 -3.05 -9.08 -8.07
C ASN A 132 -4.50 -9.58 -8.07
N GLY A 133 -4.82 -10.51 -7.16
CA GLY A 133 -6.01 -11.33 -7.26
C GLY A 133 -6.86 -11.40 -5.99
N TYR A 134 -7.88 -12.27 -6.05
CA TYR A 134 -8.89 -12.43 -5.02
C TYR A 134 -8.31 -12.73 -3.64
N ALA A 135 -7.28 -13.58 -3.54
CA ALA A 135 -6.70 -13.90 -2.23
C ALA A 135 -6.08 -12.66 -1.56
N GLY A 136 -5.34 -11.83 -2.32
CA GLY A 136 -4.75 -10.60 -1.78
C GLY A 136 -5.81 -9.58 -1.39
N ILE A 137 -6.78 -9.35 -2.27
CA ILE A 137 -7.86 -8.39 -2.03
C ILE A 137 -8.69 -8.83 -0.82
N GLY A 138 -9.10 -10.09 -0.79
CA GLY A 138 -9.94 -10.63 0.29
C GLY A 138 -9.27 -10.57 1.66
N LEU A 139 -7.98 -10.94 1.76
CA LEU A 139 -7.24 -10.87 3.02
C LEU A 139 -7.10 -9.44 3.54
N ALA A 140 -6.81 -8.49 2.64
CA ALA A 140 -6.67 -7.09 3.03
C ALA A 140 -8.01 -6.48 3.46
N LEU A 141 -9.10 -6.76 2.75
CA LEU A 141 -10.44 -6.27 3.10
C LEU A 141 -10.95 -6.88 4.41
N ASP A 142 -10.71 -8.17 4.65
CA ASP A 142 -11.07 -8.82 5.93
C ASP A 142 -10.32 -8.18 7.11
N ASP A 143 -9.02 -7.94 6.94
CA ASP A 143 -8.21 -7.27 7.95
C ASP A 143 -8.64 -5.84 8.22
N LEU A 144 -8.97 -5.07 7.18
CA LEU A 144 -9.50 -3.70 7.30
C LEU A 144 -10.89 -3.67 7.94
N ALA A 145 -11.74 -4.66 7.68
CA ALA A 145 -13.06 -4.75 8.29
C ALA A 145 -13.00 -4.84 9.82
N ARG A 146 -11.93 -5.40 10.39
CA ARG A 146 -11.75 -5.56 11.85
C ARG A 146 -11.52 -4.25 12.59
N SER A 147 -11.05 -3.20 11.91
CA SER A 147 -10.77 -1.88 12.48
C SER A 147 -11.60 -0.76 11.84
N ALA A 148 -12.47 -1.09 10.89
CA ALA A 148 -13.35 -0.14 10.22
C ALA A 148 -14.48 0.35 11.14
N SER A 149 -15.11 1.45 10.73
CA SER A 149 -16.32 1.96 11.39
C SER A 149 -17.46 0.94 11.32
N ALA A 150 -18.43 1.01 12.23
CA ALA A 150 -19.62 0.14 12.18
C ALA A 150 -20.41 0.29 10.87
N THR A 151 -20.27 1.44 10.19
CA THR A 151 -20.90 1.72 8.89
C THR A 151 -20.18 1.01 7.75
N ASP A 152 -18.84 1.04 7.71
CA ASP A 152 -18.06 0.52 6.59
C ASP A 152 -17.72 -0.98 6.74
N ALA A 153 -17.58 -1.48 7.98
CA ALA A 153 -17.15 -2.85 8.26
C ALA A 153 -18.00 -3.95 7.57
N PRO A 154 -19.35 -3.87 7.52
CA PRO A 154 -20.16 -4.89 6.85
C PRO A 154 -19.88 -4.99 5.35
N ALA A 155 -19.66 -3.86 4.67
CA ALA A 155 -19.39 -3.82 3.24
C ALA A 155 -18.02 -4.43 2.92
N LEU A 156 -17.01 -4.11 3.72
CA LEU A 156 -15.66 -4.68 3.60
C LEU A 156 -15.66 -6.20 3.83
N SER A 157 -16.33 -6.66 4.89
CA SER A 157 -16.44 -8.09 5.20
C SER A 157 -17.20 -8.87 4.10
N ALA A 158 -18.28 -8.30 3.56
CA ALA A 158 -19.03 -8.91 2.46
C ALA A 158 -18.18 -9.00 1.18
N ALA A 159 -17.41 -7.95 0.85
CA ALA A 159 -16.50 -7.96 -0.29
C ALA A 159 -15.36 -8.98 -0.10
N ALA A 160 -14.78 -9.08 1.10
CA ALA A 160 -13.78 -10.10 1.42
C ALA A 160 -14.33 -11.52 1.22
N ALA A 161 -15.52 -11.82 1.75
CA ALA A 161 -16.17 -13.11 1.57
C ALA A 161 -16.45 -13.44 0.09
N ARG A 162 -16.84 -12.42 -0.71
CA ARG A 162 -17.02 -12.56 -2.15
C ARG A 162 -15.71 -12.89 -2.86
N CYS A 163 -14.60 -12.25 -2.51
CA CYS A 163 -13.27 -12.60 -3.01
C CYS A 163 -12.92 -14.05 -2.67
N THR A 164 -13.13 -14.50 -1.44
CA THR A 164 -12.90 -15.90 -1.04
C THR A 164 -13.71 -16.87 -1.88
N ALA A 165 -15.00 -16.59 -2.09
CA ALA A 165 -15.87 -17.43 -2.92
C ALA A 165 -15.48 -17.45 -4.40
N LEU A 166 -14.81 -16.41 -4.90
CA LEU A 166 -14.29 -16.35 -6.27
C LEU A 166 -12.91 -17.02 -6.40
N ALA A 167 -12.09 -17.00 -5.35
CA ALA A 167 -10.75 -17.61 -5.35
C ALA A 167 -10.78 -19.14 -5.44
N VAL A 168 -11.89 -19.78 -5.03
CA VAL A 168 -12.06 -21.24 -5.00
C VAL A 168 -12.79 -21.82 -6.22
N ARG A 169 -13.15 -20.98 -7.19
CA ARG A 169 -13.77 -21.39 -8.45
C ARG A 169 -12.71 -21.64 -9.52
#